data_AF-A0A224YE84-F1
#
_entry.id   AF-A0A224YE84-F1
#
_cell.length_a   1.000
_cell.length_b   1.000
_cell.length_c   1.000
_cell.angle_alpha   90.00
_cell.angle_beta   90.00
_cell.angle_gamma   90.00
#
_symmetry.space_group_name_H-M   'P 1'
#
loop_
_entity.id
_entity.type
_entity.pdbx_description
1 polymer ?
#
loop_
_entity_poly.entity_id
_entity_poly.type
_entity_poly.pdbx_seq_one_letter_code
_entity_poly.pdbx_strand_id
1 'polypeptide(L)'
;MRTMERSEDGQIPHMIHEIEKKEMVDIEKAIPEKGAWTVNERANVGQYVPPEVTVEIFMVSDRLHHKHFNTTVELIYYLCVHINSVNIRYADTKEPRVKFLLMGVEKDQFSTYRKGTGNLMESSSSLDKFRQYADSKRYEYGYPDMVFLMTGFDVYSEEKDGTKSLNVLGIGFVGGLCTQFFVALGEDSA
;
A
#
# COMPACT_ATOMS: atom_id res chain seq x y z
N MET A 1 -21.24 32.47 -16.60
CA MET A 1 -21.90 31.33 -15.93
C MET A 1 -21.99 30.20 -16.95
N ARG A 2 -21.19 29.13 -16.82
CA ARG A 2 -21.21 27.99 -17.75
C ARG A 2 -22.33 27.05 -17.31
N THR A 3 -23.47 27.08 -17.99
CA THR A 3 -24.55 26.10 -17.82
C THR A 3 -24.23 24.88 -18.67
N MET A 4 -24.05 23.72 -18.03
CA MET A 4 -24.09 22.43 -18.73
C MET A 4 -25.51 22.20 -19.24
N GLU A 5 -25.64 21.70 -20.47
CA GLU A 5 -26.91 21.18 -20.98
C GLU A 5 -27.41 20.05 -20.06
N ARG A 6 -28.68 20.15 -19.66
CA ARG A 6 -29.40 19.12 -18.92
C ARG A 6 -30.37 18.43 -19.88
N SER A 7 -30.60 17.14 -19.67
CA SER A 7 -31.72 16.44 -20.32
C SER A 7 -33.05 17.11 -19.95
N GLU A 8 -34.07 17.01 -20.79
CA GLU A 8 -35.41 17.58 -20.51
C GLU A 8 -35.99 17.06 -19.18
N ASP A 9 -35.61 15.84 -18.77
CA ASP A 9 -36.02 15.21 -17.50
C ASP A 9 -35.14 15.61 -16.30
N GLY A 10 -34.15 16.49 -16.47
CA GLY A 10 -33.25 16.93 -15.40
C GLY A 10 -32.29 15.85 -14.89
N GLN A 11 -32.17 14.72 -15.60
CA GLN A 11 -31.29 13.62 -15.26
C GLN A 11 -29.84 14.00 -15.55
N ILE A 12 -28.99 13.79 -14.55
CA ILE A 12 -27.54 13.96 -14.66
C ILE A 12 -26.97 12.67 -15.28
N PRO A 13 -26.29 12.73 -16.44
CA PRO A 13 -25.63 11.57 -16.99
C PRO A 13 -24.60 11.05 -15.99
N HIS A 14 -24.71 9.78 -15.61
CA HIS A 14 -23.76 9.08 -14.76
C HIS A 14 -23.20 7.90 -15.55
N MET A 15 -21.89 7.68 -15.44
CA MET A 15 -21.24 6.54 -16.05
C MET A 15 -21.20 5.41 -15.02
N ILE A 16 -21.86 4.30 -15.31
CA ILE A 16 -21.74 3.08 -14.51
C ILE A 16 -20.52 2.34 -15.05
N HIS A 17 -19.43 2.35 -14.29
CA HIS A 17 -18.27 1.54 -14.60
C HIS A 17 -18.45 0.18 -13.92
N GLU A 18 -18.40 -0.90 -14.71
CA GLU A 18 -18.31 -2.23 -14.14
C GLU A 18 -16.92 -2.38 -13.51
N ILE A 19 -16.89 -2.79 -12.24
CA ILE A 19 -15.65 -3.09 -11.53
C ILE A 19 -15.45 -4.59 -11.64
N GLU A 20 -14.45 -5.02 -12.40
CA GLU A 20 -14.06 -6.42 -12.46
C GLU A 20 -13.68 -6.91 -11.07
N LYS A 21 -14.40 -7.91 -10.56
CA LYS A 21 -14.06 -8.57 -9.31
C LYS A 21 -13.01 -9.64 -9.60
N LYS A 22 -11.73 -9.30 -9.42
CA LYS A 22 -10.68 -10.32 -9.33
C LYS A 22 -10.94 -11.19 -8.10
N GLU A 23 -10.72 -12.49 -8.20
CA GLU A 23 -10.61 -13.33 -7.01
C GLU A 23 -9.42 -12.83 -6.19
N MET A 24 -9.65 -12.51 -4.92
CA MET A 24 -8.65 -11.95 -4.02
C MET A 24 -8.43 -12.91 -2.87
N VAL A 25 -7.17 -13.22 -2.60
CA VAL A 25 -6.77 -13.97 -1.41
C VAL A 25 -6.00 -13.02 -0.51
N ASP A 26 -6.58 -12.72 0.64
CA ASP A 26 -5.90 -11.97 1.69
C ASP A 26 -4.77 -12.85 2.23
N ILE A 27 -3.55 -12.34 2.10
CA ILE A 27 -2.38 -12.95 2.70
C ILE A 27 -1.59 -11.91 3.49
N GLU A 28 -0.99 -12.38 4.56
CA GLU A 28 -0.17 -11.58 5.44
C GLU A 28 1.13 -12.31 5.79
N LYS A 29 2.13 -11.55 6.21
CA LYS A 29 3.40 -12.11 6.66
C LYS A 29 3.59 -11.85 8.15
N ALA A 30 3.76 -12.91 8.91
CA ALA A 30 4.13 -12.79 10.32
C ALA A 30 5.56 -12.25 10.46
N ILE A 31 5.77 -11.39 11.44
CA ILE A 31 7.12 -10.98 11.84
C ILE A 31 7.79 -12.13 12.62
N PRO A 32 9.06 -12.49 12.33
CA PRO A 32 9.78 -13.48 13.12
C PRO A 32 9.81 -13.13 14.61
N GLU A 33 9.66 -14.11 15.50
CA GLU A 33 9.52 -13.90 16.96
C GLU A 33 10.59 -12.96 17.56
N LYS A 34 11.82 -13.01 17.06
CA LYS A 34 12.94 -12.17 17.54
C LYS A 34 12.77 -10.66 17.24
N GLY A 35 11.75 -10.27 16.47
CA GLY A 35 11.41 -8.88 16.18
C GLY A 35 9.93 -8.54 16.33
N ALA A 36 9.11 -9.50 16.79
CA ALA A 36 7.69 -9.28 17.00
C ALA A 36 7.43 -8.56 18.33
N TRP A 37 6.51 -7.59 18.31
CA TRP A 37 5.99 -7.02 19.55
C TRP A 37 5.03 -8.02 20.18
N THR A 38 5.34 -8.48 21.40
CA THR A 38 4.43 -9.32 22.16
C THR A 38 3.36 -8.45 22.82
N VAL A 39 2.24 -8.27 22.13
CA VAL A 39 1.06 -7.60 22.68
C VAL A 39 0.30 -8.61 23.55
N ASN A 40 0.17 -8.32 24.84
CA ASN A 40 -0.69 -9.07 25.76
C ASN A 40 -1.76 -8.11 26.28
N GLU A 41 -3.00 -8.57 26.42
CA GLU A 41 -4.12 -7.78 26.99
C GLU A 41 -3.78 -7.12 28.32
N ARG A 42 -2.84 -7.71 29.08
CA ARG A 42 -2.36 -7.19 30.39
C ARG A 42 -1.07 -6.38 30.32
N ALA A 43 -0.41 -6.30 29.16
CA ALA A 43 0.84 -5.55 29.03
C ALA A 43 0.62 -4.04 29.12
N ASN A 44 -0.59 -3.56 28.78
CA ASN A 44 -0.92 -2.15 28.63
C ASN A 44 -1.75 -1.57 29.79
N VAL A 45 -1.49 -1.99 31.03
CA VAL A 45 -2.07 -1.27 32.19
C VAL A 45 -1.32 0.07 32.34
N GLY A 46 -1.85 1.15 31.72
CA GLY A 46 -1.46 2.53 32.01
C GLY A 46 -0.71 3.31 30.92
N GLN A 47 -0.62 2.83 29.68
CA GLN A 47 -0.08 3.64 28.58
C GLN A 47 -1.15 4.59 28.01
N TYR A 48 -0.81 5.87 27.93
CA TYR A 48 -1.66 6.88 27.29
C TYR A 48 -1.68 6.66 25.78
N VAL A 49 -2.85 6.25 25.25
CA VAL A 49 -3.11 6.22 23.82
C VAL A 49 -3.64 7.59 23.41
N PRO A 50 -2.99 8.29 22.47
CA PRO A 50 -3.48 9.60 22.03
C PRO A 50 -4.84 9.46 21.35
N PRO A 51 -5.71 10.47 21.41
CA PRO A 51 -7.04 10.42 20.78
C PRO A 51 -6.98 10.32 19.25
N GLU A 52 -5.83 10.66 18.66
CA GLU A 52 -5.56 10.58 17.23
C GLU A 52 -4.12 10.15 16.99
N VAL A 53 -3.93 9.22 16.05
CA VAL A 53 -2.65 8.72 15.58
C VAL A 53 -2.55 9.05 14.10
N THR A 54 -1.44 9.70 13.71
CA THR A 54 -1.10 9.91 12.30
C THR A 54 -0.03 8.91 11.92
N VAL A 55 -0.25 8.17 10.84
CA VAL A 55 0.67 7.19 10.25
C VAL A 55 1.30 7.82 9.02
N GLU A 56 2.61 8.03 9.07
CA GLU A 56 3.41 8.60 7.99
C GLU A 56 3.79 7.53 6.96
N ILE A 57 3.30 7.69 5.73
CA ILE A 57 3.53 6.77 4.62
C ILE A 57 4.46 7.41 3.60
N PHE A 58 5.57 6.74 3.30
CA PHE A 58 6.36 7.02 2.10
C PHE A 58 6.03 5.98 1.03
N MET A 59 5.80 6.41 -0.21
CA MET A 59 5.46 5.50 -1.30
C MET A 59 6.62 5.33 -2.27
N VAL A 60 6.90 4.09 -2.65
CA VAL A 60 7.77 3.75 -3.76
C VAL A 60 6.89 3.26 -4.89
N SER A 61 6.94 3.93 -6.04
CA SER A 61 6.34 3.46 -7.27
C SER A 61 7.42 2.83 -8.12
N ASP A 62 7.23 1.58 -8.53
CA ASP A 62 8.17 0.94 -9.44
C ASP A 62 7.98 1.33 -10.91
N ARG A 63 8.93 0.91 -11.76
CA ARG A 63 8.94 1.24 -13.19
C ARG A 63 7.71 0.74 -13.94
N LEU A 64 7.15 -0.41 -13.59
CA LEU A 64 5.95 -0.88 -14.26
C LEU A 64 4.71 -0.13 -13.80
N HIS A 65 4.69 0.41 -12.59
CA HIS A 65 3.60 1.27 -12.14
C HIS A 65 3.72 2.70 -12.67
N HIS A 66 4.85 3.40 -12.45
CA HIS A 66 4.93 4.84 -12.82
C HIS A 66 4.99 5.11 -14.32
N LYS A 67 5.22 4.10 -15.18
CA LYS A 67 5.16 4.26 -16.64
C LYS A 67 3.76 4.57 -17.17
N HIS A 68 2.72 4.33 -16.38
CA HIS A 68 1.32 4.60 -16.75
C HIS A 68 0.96 6.09 -16.66
N PHE A 69 1.78 6.88 -15.95
CA PHE A 69 1.57 8.31 -15.77
C PHE A 69 2.46 9.11 -16.72
N ASN A 70 1.91 10.10 -17.41
CA ASN A 70 2.67 10.93 -18.34
C ASN A 70 3.62 11.87 -17.60
N THR A 71 3.23 12.30 -16.40
CA THR A 71 4.01 13.22 -15.58
C THR A 71 4.13 12.73 -14.14
N THR A 72 5.18 13.17 -13.46
CA THR A 72 5.34 12.93 -12.01
C THR A 72 4.20 13.56 -11.21
N VAL A 73 3.63 14.67 -11.69
CA VAL A 73 2.50 15.34 -11.03
C VAL A 73 1.24 14.48 -11.07
N GLU A 74 0.95 13.83 -12.20
CA GLU A 74 -0.17 12.89 -12.32
C GLU A 74 -0.03 11.70 -11.36
N LEU A 75 1.16 11.11 -11.28
CA LEU A 75 1.45 10.04 -10.31
C LEU A 75 1.19 10.51 -8.88
N ILE A 76 1.71 11.69 -8.50
CA ILE A 76 1.51 12.21 -7.14
C ILE A 76 0.02 12.45 -6.86
N TYR A 77 -0.74 13.00 -7.81
CA TYR A 77 -2.18 13.19 -7.64
C TYR A 77 -2.90 11.86 -7.44
N TYR A 78 -2.56 10.84 -8.22
CA TYR A 78 -3.13 9.50 -8.08
C TYR A 78 -2.87 8.92 -6.68
N LEU A 79 -1.63 8.99 -6.21
CA LEU A 79 -1.25 8.50 -4.86
C LEU A 79 -1.91 9.30 -3.74
N CYS A 80 -2.11 10.61 -3.90
CA CYS A 80 -2.87 11.44 -2.96
C CYS A 80 -4.33 11.00 -2.89
N VAL A 81 -4.97 10.71 -4.03
CA VAL A 81 -6.34 10.18 -4.06
C VAL A 81 -6.39 8.80 -3.40
N HIS A 82 -5.39 7.95 -3.63
CA HIS A 82 -5.28 6.65 -2.98
C HIS A 82 -5.23 6.79 -1.45
N ILE A 83 -4.36 7.63 -0.90
CA ILE A 83 -4.28 7.87 0.55
C ILE A 83 -5.55 8.49 1.11
N ASN A 84 -6.23 9.36 0.37
CA ASN A 84 -7.54 9.87 0.77
C ASN A 84 -8.59 8.75 0.86
N SER A 85 -8.59 7.80 -0.08
CA SER A 85 -9.46 6.62 -0.03
C SER A 85 -9.15 5.73 1.19
N VAL A 86 -7.88 5.56 1.54
CA VAL A 86 -7.48 4.86 2.77
C VAL A 86 -7.99 5.61 4.00
N ASN A 87 -7.84 6.94 4.07
CA ASN A 87 -8.39 7.75 5.16
C ASN A 87 -9.91 7.62 5.30
N ILE A 88 -10.66 7.57 4.18
CA ILE A 88 -12.10 7.32 4.20
C ILE A 88 -12.42 5.94 4.77
N ARG A 89 -11.65 4.91 4.41
CA ARG A 89 -11.86 3.55 4.92
C ARG A 89 -11.68 3.46 6.44
N TYR A 90 -10.80 4.28 7.01
CA TYR A 90 -10.51 4.36 8.44
C TYR A 90 -11.27 5.49 9.16
N ALA A 91 -12.18 6.20 8.48
CA ALA A 91 -12.91 7.33 9.06
C ALA A 91 -13.75 6.95 10.29
N ASP A 92 -14.22 5.71 10.34
CA ASP A 92 -15.02 5.19 11.45
C ASP A 92 -14.18 4.63 12.62
N THR A 93 -12.85 4.55 12.47
CA THR A 93 -11.97 4.11 13.56
C THR A 93 -11.93 5.16 14.67
N LYS A 94 -12.29 4.74 15.89
CA LYS A 94 -12.35 5.59 17.08
C LYS A 94 -11.52 4.96 18.19
N GLU A 95 -10.95 5.82 19.03
CA GLU A 95 -10.19 5.42 20.23
C GLU A 95 -9.01 4.45 19.93
N PRO A 96 -8.03 4.87 19.11
CA PRO A 96 -7.81 6.22 18.60
C PRO A 96 -8.42 6.45 17.20
N ARG A 97 -8.58 7.72 16.80
CA ARG A 97 -8.73 8.06 15.38
C ARG A 97 -7.42 7.77 14.66
N VAL A 98 -7.48 7.24 13.44
CA VAL A 98 -6.29 6.96 12.62
C VAL A 98 -6.34 7.81 11.36
N LYS A 99 -5.23 8.49 11.06
CA LYS A 99 -5.02 9.25 9.83
C LYS A 99 -3.76 8.77 9.14
N PHE A 100 -3.76 8.79 7.82
CA PHE A 100 -2.62 8.47 6.98
C PHE A 100 -2.15 9.72 6.26
N LEU A 101 -0.85 9.97 6.31
CA LEU A 101 -0.20 11.13 5.71
C LEU A 101 0.83 10.66 4.68
N LEU A 102 0.69 11.11 3.43
CA LEU A 102 1.71 10.87 2.40
C LEU A 102 2.89 11.82 2.61
N MET A 103 4.05 11.27 2.94
CA MET A 103 5.29 12.04 3.21
C MET A 103 6.10 12.31 1.94
N GLY A 104 6.08 11.38 1.00
CA GLY A 104 6.92 11.46 -0.18
C GLY A 104 6.70 10.29 -1.14
N VAL A 105 7.25 10.44 -2.33
CA VAL A 105 7.15 9.45 -3.41
C VAL A 105 8.52 9.27 -4.06
N GLU A 106 8.97 8.02 -4.17
CA GLU A 106 10.07 7.65 -5.04
C GLU A 106 9.55 7.00 -6.33
N LYS A 107 10.13 7.40 -7.47
CA LYS A 107 10.01 6.68 -8.74
C LYS A 107 11.21 5.74 -8.94
N ASP A 108 11.06 4.50 -8.51
CA ASP A 108 12.09 3.48 -8.66
C ASP A 108 12.19 3.03 -10.13
N GLN A 109 13.41 2.90 -10.64
CA GLN A 109 13.68 2.49 -12.03
C GLN A 109 14.11 1.02 -12.15
N PHE A 110 14.62 0.44 -11.07
CA PHE A 110 15.41 -0.79 -11.14
C PHE A 110 14.78 -1.98 -10.43
N SER A 111 13.91 -1.72 -9.45
CA SER A 111 13.14 -2.71 -8.70
C SER A 111 14.03 -3.82 -8.17
N THR A 112 15.17 -3.44 -7.57
CA THR A 112 16.22 -4.36 -7.12
C THR A 112 15.75 -5.32 -6.02
N TYR A 113 14.63 -4.98 -5.37
CA TYR A 113 13.95 -5.81 -4.40
C TYR A 113 13.09 -6.93 -5.02
N ARG A 114 12.76 -6.83 -6.31
CA ARG A 114 11.89 -7.77 -6.99
C ARG A 114 12.49 -9.16 -7.02
N LYS A 115 11.66 -10.15 -6.69
CA LYS A 115 11.89 -11.58 -6.93
C LYS A 115 10.83 -12.10 -7.87
N GLY A 116 11.23 -12.81 -8.92
CA GLY A 116 10.34 -13.29 -9.96
C GLY A 116 10.96 -13.17 -11.35
N THR A 117 10.22 -13.57 -12.37
CA THR A 117 10.65 -13.61 -13.77
C THR A 117 9.64 -12.90 -14.66
N GLY A 118 10.08 -12.30 -15.78
CA GLY A 118 9.19 -11.63 -16.73
C GLY A 118 8.44 -10.44 -16.13
N ASN A 119 7.12 -10.52 -16.04
CA ASN A 119 6.25 -9.56 -15.35
C ASN A 119 5.80 -10.00 -13.95
N LEU A 120 6.25 -11.17 -13.48
CA LEU A 120 5.82 -11.71 -12.20
C LEU A 120 6.67 -11.17 -11.04
N MET A 121 6.03 -10.89 -9.90
CA MET A 121 6.66 -10.58 -8.63
C MET A 121 6.17 -11.55 -7.56
N GLU A 122 7.06 -12.38 -7.02
CA GLU A 122 6.75 -13.25 -5.89
C GLU A 122 6.60 -12.40 -4.63
N SER A 123 5.43 -12.48 -4.02
CA SER A 123 4.98 -11.61 -2.94
C SER A 123 5.91 -11.61 -1.72
N SER A 124 6.11 -12.77 -1.09
CA SER A 124 6.76 -12.87 0.21
C SER A 124 8.25 -12.55 0.19
N SER A 125 8.97 -13.04 -0.80
CA SER A 125 10.41 -12.85 -0.98
C SER A 125 10.74 -11.47 -1.54
N SER A 126 9.87 -10.88 -2.36
CA SER A 126 10.00 -9.48 -2.77
C SER A 126 9.75 -8.54 -1.59
N LEU A 127 8.77 -8.82 -0.73
CA LEU A 127 8.51 -8.05 0.49
C LEU A 127 9.74 -8.05 1.43
N ASP A 128 10.39 -9.21 1.63
CA ASP A 128 11.61 -9.30 2.46
C ASP A 128 12.77 -8.47 1.91
N LYS A 129 12.91 -8.43 0.58
CA LYS A 129 13.95 -7.66 -0.10
C LYS A 129 13.61 -6.18 -0.15
N PHE A 130 12.33 -5.85 -0.29
CA PHE A 130 11.84 -4.49 -0.24
C PHE A 130 12.04 -3.88 1.14
N ARG A 131 11.86 -4.67 2.21
CA ARG A 131 12.23 -4.27 3.57
C ARG A 131 13.69 -3.83 3.68
N GLN A 132 14.62 -4.63 3.13
CA GLN A 132 16.06 -4.30 3.14
C GLN A 132 16.35 -3.03 2.33
N TYR A 133 15.70 -2.88 1.18
CA TYR A 133 15.80 -1.70 0.33
C TYR A 133 15.30 -0.43 1.05
N ALA A 134 14.10 -0.47 1.63
CA ALA A 134 13.50 0.64 2.36
C ALA A 134 14.32 1.02 3.60
N ASP A 135 14.84 0.04 4.34
CA ASP A 135 15.69 0.29 5.51
C ASP A 135 17.00 1.00 5.12
N SER A 136 17.60 0.63 3.98
CA SER A 136 18.80 1.31 3.48
C SER A 136 18.58 2.78 3.09
N LYS A 137 17.35 3.16 2.79
CA LYS A 137 16.94 4.53 2.39
C LYS A 137 16.21 5.29 3.49
N ARG A 138 16.11 4.72 4.69
CA ARG A 138 15.24 5.24 5.76
C ARG A 138 15.55 6.69 6.13
N TYR A 139 16.83 7.07 6.14
CA TYR A 139 17.26 8.45 6.35
C TYR A 139 16.79 9.38 5.23
N GLU A 140 16.97 8.99 3.97
CA GLU A 140 16.57 9.77 2.79
C GLU A 140 15.05 9.98 2.72
N TYR A 141 14.28 8.99 3.18
CA TYR A 141 12.82 9.06 3.25
C TYR A 141 12.29 9.86 4.44
N GLY A 142 13.15 10.34 5.34
CA GLY A 142 12.74 11.10 6.52
C GLY A 142 12.15 10.25 7.65
N TYR A 143 12.53 8.98 7.75
CA TYR A 143 12.07 8.03 8.79
C TYR A 143 10.54 7.85 8.89
N PRO A 144 9.85 7.50 7.79
CA PRO A 144 8.40 7.28 7.82
C PRO A 144 8.02 6.08 8.70
N ASP A 145 6.77 6.06 9.17
CA ASP A 145 6.20 4.93 9.93
C ASP A 145 6.06 3.67 9.09
N MET A 146 5.86 3.84 7.77
CA MET A 146 5.86 2.77 6.78
C MET A 146 6.31 3.22 5.39
N VAL A 147 6.86 2.28 4.63
CA VAL A 147 7.13 2.43 3.20
C VAL A 147 6.25 1.46 2.41
N PHE A 148 5.44 1.99 1.50
CA PHE A 148 4.53 1.20 0.68
C PHE A 148 5.03 1.10 -0.75
N LEU A 149 5.10 -0.09 -1.31
CA LEU A 149 5.42 -0.32 -2.73
C LEU A 149 4.14 -0.42 -3.56
N MET A 150 3.97 0.51 -4.50
CA MET A 150 3.02 0.41 -5.61
C MET A 150 3.72 -0.27 -6.79
N THR A 151 3.29 -1.48 -7.14
CA THR A 151 3.92 -2.29 -8.18
C THR A 151 2.98 -2.54 -9.35
N GLY A 152 3.50 -2.38 -10.58
CA GLY A 152 2.80 -2.77 -11.81
C GLY A 152 3.17 -4.17 -12.31
N PHE A 153 3.92 -4.95 -11.52
CA PHE A 153 4.14 -6.37 -11.75
C PHE A 153 2.93 -7.18 -11.26
N ASP A 154 2.68 -8.32 -11.91
CA ASP A 154 1.67 -9.28 -11.46
C ASP A 154 2.20 -9.99 -10.21
N VAL A 155 1.59 -9.72 -9.06
CA VAL A 155 2.03 -10.25 -7.77
C VAL A 155 1.46 -11.65 -7.59
N TYR A 156 2.29 -12.58 -7.13
CA TYR A 156 1.88 -13.96 -6.91
C TYR A 156 2.35 -14.54 -5.59
N SER A 157 1.60 -15.50 -5.05
CA SER A 157 2.08 -16.47 -4.07
C SER A 157 2.34 -17.81 -4.74
N GLU A 158 3.33 -18.54 -4.24
CA GLU A 158 3.56 -19.93 -4.64
C GLU A 158 3.03 -20.85 -3.54
N GLU A 159 2.11 -21.73 -3.92
CA GLU A 159 1.57 -22.77 -3.05
C GLU A 159 2.58 -23.89 -2.82
N LYS A 160 2.34 -24.73 -1.82
CA LYS A 160 3.26 -25.83 -1.46
C LYS A 160 3.49 -26.85 -2.59
N ASP A 161 2.55 -26.94 -3.53
CA ASP A 161 2.64 -27.82 -4.70
C ASP A 161 3.35 -27.16 -5.90
N GLY A 162 3.83 -25.92 -5.77
CA GLY A 162 4.49 -25.15 -6.82
C GLY A 162 3.52 -24.35 -7.71
N THR A 163 2.21 -24.39 -7.44
CA THR A 163 1.22 -23.60 -8.18
C THR A 163 1.38 -22.12 -7.84
N LYS A 164 1.37 -21.27 -8.87
CA LYS A 164 1.41 -19.81 -8.70
C LYS A 164 0.00 -19.25 -8.72
N SER A 165 -0.40 -18.60 -7.63
CA SER A 165 -1.67 -17.88 -7.53
C SER A 165 -1.43 -16.39 -7.77
N LEU A 166 -2.10 -15.82 -8.77
CA LEU A 166 -2.09 -14.37 -9.07
C LEU A 166 -3.22 -13.62 -8.34
N ASN A 167 -3.90 -14.28 -7.39
CA ASN A 167 -4.99 -13.67 -6.63
C ASN A 167 -4.47 -12.83 -5.45
N VAL A 168 -3.15 -12.69 -5.32
CA VAL A 168 -2.49 -11.89 -4.29
C VAL A 168 -2.31 -10.47 -4.82
N LEU A 169 -3.17 -9.55 -4.39
CA LEU A 169 -3.08 -8.14 -4.79
C LEU A 169 -2.22 -7.29 -3.85
N GLY A 170 -1.77 -7.85 -2.73
CA GLY A 170 -0.90 -7.17 -1.80
C GLY A 170 -0.47 -8.05 -0.63
N ILE A 171 0.60 -7.64 0.04
CA ILE A 171 1.12 -8.32 1.23
C ILE A 171 1.85 -7.32 2.12
N GLY A 172 1.74 -7.50 3.43
CA GLY A 172 2.48 -6.71 4.42
C GLY A 172 2.83 -7.53 5.66
N PHE A 173 3.74 -6.99 6.46
CA PHE A 173 4.04 -7.58 7.77
C PHE A 173 2.99 -7.19 8.80
N VAL A 174 2.42 -8.17 9.49
CA VAL A 174 1.49 -7.93 10.60
C VAL A 174 2.23 -7.28 11.76
N GLY A 175 1.75 -6.12 12.22
CA GLY A 175 2.42 -5.34 13.27
C GLY A 175 3.72 -4.66 12.81
N GLY A 176 3.89 -4.44 11.50
CA GLY A 176 5.12 -3.87 10.92
C GLY A 176 5.33 -2.37 11.16
N LEU A 177 4.26 -1.60 11.42
CA LEU A 177 4.34 -0.14 11.61
C LEU A 177 5.32 0.26 12.70
N CYS A 178 6.14 1.29 12.43
CA CYS A 178 7.15 1.80 13.34
C CYS A 178 8.20 0.76 13.80
N THR A 179 8.36 -0.36 13.09
CA THR A 179 9.37 -1.39 13.39
C THR A 179 10.49 -1.43 12.32
N GLN A 180 11.27 -2.52 12.28
CA GLN A 180 12.17 -2.84 11.16
C GLN A 180 11.48 -3.59 10.01
N PHE A 181 10.19 -3.89 10.16
CA PHE A 181 9.32 -4.58 9.18
C PHE A 181 8.27 -3.61 8.61
N PHE A 182 8.61 -2.33 8.58
CA PHE A 182 7.77 -1.18 8.21
C PHE A 182 7.46 -1.09 6.71
N VAL A 183 7.15 -2.22 6.07
CA VAL A 183 6.88 -2.28 4.63
C VAL A 183 5.65 -3.11 4.29
N ALA A 184 4.99 -2.71 3.19
CA ALA A 184 3.97 -3.47 2.50
C ALA A 184 4.10 -3.22 0.99
N LEU A 185 3.54 -4.10 0.17
CA LEU A 185 3.43 -3.92 -1.28
C LEU A 185 2.02 -4.24 -1.77
N GLY A 186 1.59 -3.55 -2.82
CA GLY A 186 0.31 -3.77 -3.49
C GLY A 186 0.47 -3.70 -5.01
N GLU A 187 -0.17 -4.65 -5.70
CA GLU A 187 -0.35 -4.62 -7.15
C GLU A 187 -1.32 -3.51 -7.52
N ASP A 188 -0.95 -2.71 -8.53
CA ASP A 188 -1.83 -1.75 -9.14
C ASP A 188 -1.64 -1.71 -10.65
N SER A 189 -2.76 -1.75 -11.36
CA SER A 189 -2.82 -1.84 -12.83
C SER A 189 -2.97 -0.46 -13.51
N ALA A 190 -2.77 0.63 -12.76
CA ALA A 190 -2.88 2.06 -13.09
C ALA A 190 -3.28 2.46 -14.52
#